data_AF-A0AAV9IVH3-F1
#
_entry.id   AF-A0AAV9IVH3-F1
#
_cell.length_a   1.000
_cell.length_b   1.000
_cell.length_c   1.000
_cell.angle_alpha   90.00
_cell.angle_beta   90.00
_cell.angle_gamma   90.00
#
_symmetry.space_group_name_H-M   'P 1'
#
loop_
_entity.id
_entity.type
_entity.pdbx_description
1 polymer ?
#
loop_
_entity_poly.entity_id
_entity_poly.type
_entity_poly.pdbx_seq_one_letter_code
_entity_poly.pdbx_strand_id
1 'polypeptide(L)'
;MERYRLPGAYLQVRCSEAQVNKRVALYSNRAGDEAYTNDDEDRRSFVVCVPAAQCPLRVYDPQMYHTAVCASRVTFPDGVHGKLYYRGYDVEELVASAAGASFEEVAFLLINGELPDAAALAQWRELLLSHTFLHEDILAQLRTIRHDAHPMGSLISAVSALSTFHPEANPALRGASLYAESEEARNKQVYRLLGKVATIAACVWRAKIGRSFVPPCTVYGEGDNSERNAVSYVGNFLRMLDGFVPHAALVSIVERAWIVLADDGLNCATGALRHVASSGADPYVCVGTAMAAMYGERISGVGKAVIRMLEELHAHVQHARLPSAEAERDCIAAYVDARYKRPRRRLQGFGHVNYKQYDPRARVLKQLCLEACQLFEDPEPLLQRALQLEEVVLGDAWFAVRRVWPNVDLYLPLLLRLVGLPLEFYAVFVAVPRTAGWVAHWLEGLDDGDTRIYRPRQIYVGESEREYVGMEERVEVGGGGRTGVLPDSPSASGNRREMLAANRALSRMVRSVSVYQRRSTLAEQNEEDQPFCCQRHSRGRAAKAAPPAT
;
A
#
# COMPACT_ATOMS: atom_id res chain seq x y z
N MET A 1 -2.34 -43.64 3.70
CA MET A 1 -0.90 -43.60 3.36
C MET A 1 -0.79 -43.27 1.90
N GLU A 2 -0.21 -42.14 1.52
CA GLU A 2 0.24 -41.89 0.16
C GLU A 2 1.73 -41.54 0.22
N ARG A 3 2.54 -42.24 -0.58
CA ARG A 3 4.00 -42.09 -0.60
C ARG A 3 4.40 -41.40 -1.91
N TYR A 4 4.57 -40.08 -1.88
CA TYR A 4 5.17 -39.37 -3.00
C TYR A 4 6.68 -39.63 -3.01
N ARG A 5 7.12 -40.41 -4.01
CA ARG A 5 8.48 -40.90 -4.13
C ARG A 5 9.32 -39.91 -4.93
N LEU A 6 10.04 -39.01 -4.26
CA LEU A 6 11.19 -38.30 -4.83
C LEU A 6 12.50 -38.97 -4.38
N PRO A 7 13.52 -39.08 -5.24
CA PRO A 7 14.78 -39.75 -4.90
C PRO A 7 15.71 -38.84 -4.10
N GLY A 8 15.50 -38.75 -2.79
CA GLY A 8 16.40 -38.04 -1.87
C GLY A 8 15.68 -37.38 -0.70
N ALA A 9 15.66 -38.06 0.44
CA ALA A 9 15.00 -37.69 1.71
C ALA A 9 13.47 -37.56 1.66
N TYR A 10 12.82 -37.99 2.75
CA TYR A 10 11.39 -37.85 2.98
C TYR A 10 11.18 -37.20 4.34
N LEU A 11 10.41 -36.11 4.40
CA LEU A 11 9.99 -35.52 5.66
C LEU A 11 8.72 -36.26 6.14
N GLN A 12 8.82 -37.06 7.20
CA GLN A 12 7.65 -37.74 7.79
C GLN A 12 7.23 -37.07 9.09
N VAL A 13 6.33 -36.09 9.00
CA VAL A 13 5.67 -35.51 10.19
C VAL A 13 4.47 -36.38 10.57
N ARG A 14 4.48 -36.93 11.79
CA ARG A 14 3.39 -37.74 12.33
C ARG A 14 2.73 -36.98 13.49
N CYS A 15 1.56 -36.42 13.26
CA CYS A 15 0.70 -35.91 14.33
C CYS A 15 -0.57 -36.76 14.39
N SER A 16 -0.85 -37.36 15.54
CA SER A 16 -2.12 -38.04 15.82
C SER A 16 -2.97 -37.11 16.69
N GLU A 17 -4.23 -36.87 16.29
CA GLU A 17 -5.12 -35.81 16.79
C GLU A 17 -5.50 -35.84 18.29
N ALA A 18 -4.84 -36.66 19.12
CA ALA A 18 -5.30 -37.01 20.46
C ALA A 18 -4.42 -36.59 21.66
N GLN A 19 -3.16 -36.15 21.48
CA GLN A 19 -2.27 -35.79 22.61
C GLN A 19 -1.28 -34.67 22.26
N VAL A 20 -1.29 -33.59 23.06
CA VAL A 20 -0.48 -32.36 22.85
C VAL A 20 1.01 -32.56 23.22
N ASN A 21 1.33 -33.52 24.10
CA ASN A 21 2.64 -33.60 24.77
C ASN A 21 3.63 -34.57 24.09
N LYS A 22 3.99 -34.40 22.81
CA LYS A 22 4.99 -35.28 22.15
C LYS A 22 6.02 -34.54 21.27
N ARG A 23 7.28 -34.94 21.45
CA ARG A 23 8.45 -34.53 20.65
C ARG A 23 8.28 -34.91 19.17
N VAL A 24 8.72 -34.02 18.27
CA VAL A 24 8.71 -34.25 16.82
C VAL A 24 10.15 -34.41 16.31
N ALA A 25 10.57 -35.65 16.06
CA ALA A 25 11.88 -35.93 15.47
C ALA A 25 11.83 -35.88 13.93
N LEU A 26 12.89 -35.34 13.31
CA LEU A 26 13.06 -35.30 11.86
C LEU A 26 14.24 -36.20 11.47
N TYR A 27 13.95 -37.31 10.78
CA TYR A 27 14.97 -38.30 10.43
C TYR A 27 15.56 -38.03 9.05
N SER A 28 16.90 -38.04 8.95
CA SER A 28 17.63 -37.93 7.69
C SER A 28 18.53 -39.13 7.47
N ASN A 29 18.17 -39.97 6.49
CA ASN A 29 18.92 -41.19 6.11
C ASN A 29 20.37 -40.93 5.65
N ARG A 30 20.85 -39.67 5.63
CA ARG A 30 22.23 -39.29 5.26
C ARG A 30 23.05 -38.67 6.39
N ALA A 31 22.44 -38.29 7.52
CA ALA A 31 23.10 -37.52 8.58
C ALA A 31 23.25 -38.26 9.93
N GLY A 32 22.63 -39.44 10.06
CA GLY A 32 22.43 -40.07 11.38
C GLY A 32 21.17 -39.54 12.06
N ASP A 33 20.79 -40.17 13.18
CA ASP A 33 19.57 -39.84 13.90
C ASP A 33 19.76 -38.57 14.77
N GLU A 34 19.29 -37.42 14.30
CA GLU A 34 19.14 -36.22 15.12
C GLU A 34 17.67 -36.03 15.55
N ALA A 35 17.43 -36.00 16.86
CA ALA A 35 16.13 -35.72 17.43
C ALA A 35 16.01 -34.24 17.79
N TYR A 36 15.12 -33.51 17.10
CA TYR A 36 14.74 -32.15 17.48
C TYR A 36 13.68 -32.20 18.60
N THR A 37 13.82 -31.34 19.60
CA THR A 37 12.93 -31.26 20.76
C THR A 37 12.15 -29.95 20.79
N ASN A 38 10.95 -30.00 21.36
CA ASN A 38 10.17 -28.83 21.75
C ASN A 38 10.02 -28.85 23.28
N ASP A 39 10.17 -27.69 23.92
CA ASP A 39 10.03 -27.49 25.37
C ASP A 39 8.87 -26.52 25.71
N ASP A 40 8.11 -26.02 24.72
CA ASP A 40 6.99 -25.07 24.91
C ASP A 40 5.64 -25.82 24.84
N GLU A 41 4.93 -25.90 25.96
CA GLU A 41 3.80 -26.83 26.19
C GLU A 41 2.47 -26.41 25.54
N ASP A 42 2.32 -25.14 25.16
CA ASP A 42 1.00 -24.51 24.93
C ASP A 42 0.75 -24.05 23.48
N ARG A 43 1.61 -24.43 22.52
CA ARG A 43 1.55 -23.93 21.14
C ARG A 43 1.48 -25.03 20.08
N ARG A 44 0.61 -24.84 19.07
CA ARG A 44 0.49 -25.71 17.87
C ARG A 44 1.65 -25.56 16.86
N SER A 45 2.66 -24.76 17.19
CA SER A 45 3.84 -24.47 16.38
C SER A 45 5.07 -25.16 16.96
N PHE A 46 5.83 -25.89 16.13
CA PHE A 46 7.10 -26.51 16.54
C PHE A 46 8.28 -25.61 16.16
N VAL A 47 9.13 -25.28 17.11
CA VAL A 47 10.40 -24.59 16.84
C VAL A 47 11.42 -25.62 16.33
N VAL A 48 11.90 -25.45 15.11
CA VAL A 48 12.93 -26.33 14.51
C VAL A 48 14.24 -25.56 14.38
N CYS A 49 15.05 -25.59 15.44
CA CYS A 49 16.42 -25.08 15.42
C CYS A 49 17.35 -26.10 14.74
N VAL A 50 17.66 -25.89 13.45
CA VAL A 50 18.66 -26.71 12.73
C VAL A 50 20.07 -26.21 13.08
N PRO A 51 20.96 -27.03 13.67
CA PRO A 51 22.34 -26.63 13.94
C PRO A 51 23.06 -26.20 12.67
N ALA A 52 23.87 -25.13 12.77
CA ALA A 52 24.62 -24.61 11.62
C ALA A 52 25.76 -25.55 11.15
N ALA A 53 26.07 -26.59 11.92
CA ALA A 53 27.19 -27.49 11.68
C ALA A 53 26.74 -28.79 10.97
N GLN A 54 27.51 -29.15 9.93
CA GLN A 54 27.62 -30.48 9.33
C GLN A 54 26.50 -31.02 8.42
N CYS A 55 25.23 -30.61 8.52
CA CYS A 55 24.25 -30.92 7.45
C CYS A 55 23.09 -29.90 7.35
N PRO A 56 23.11 -28.94 6.41
CA PRO A 56 22.06 -27.93 6.31
C PRO A 56 20.80 -28.50 5.62
N LEU A 57 20.00 -29.25 6.37
CA LEU A 57 18.60 -29.50 6.03
C LEU A 57 17.91 -28.14 5.86
N ARG A 58 17.22 -27.95 4.72
CA ARG A 58 16.47 -26.72 4.41
C ARG A 58 15.01 -27.07 4.18
N VAL A 59 14.12 -26.31 4.81
CA VAL A 59 12.69 -26.37 4.51
C VAL A 59 12.45 -25.65 3.18
N TYR A 60 11.68 -26.29 2.29
CA TYR A 60 11.18 -25.67 1.06
C TYR A 60 9.69 -25.38 1.21
N ASP A 61 9.39 -24.17 1.68
CA ASP A 61 8.03 -23.66 1.89
C ASP A 61 7.80 -22.41 1.00
N PRO A 62 7.53 -22.60 -0.30
CA PRO A 62 7.28 -21.48 -1.20
C PRO A 62 5.95 -20.79 -0.81
N GLN A 63 6.06 -19.50 -0.47
CA GLN A 63 5.02 -18.63 0.15
C GLN A 63 4.98 -18.64 1.70
N MET A 64 5.87 -19.37 2.38
CA MET A 64 5.93 -19.40 3.86
C MET A 64 4.61 -19.84 4.52
N TYR A 65 3.85 -20.74 3.87
CA TYR A 65 2.50 -21.13 4.31
C TYR A 65 2.51 -21.93 5.61
N HIS A 66 3.62 -22.63 5.89
CA HIS A 66 3.83 -23.45 7.07
C HIS A 66 4.96 -22.91 7.98
N THR A 67 5.51 -21.73 7.67
CA THR A 67 6.67 -21.14 8.35
C THR A 67 6.29 -19.87 9.10
N ALA A 68 6.22 -19.93 10.43
CA ALA A 68 6.18 -18.74 11.27
C ALA A 68 7.58 -18.12 11.33
N VAL A 69 7.72 -16.84 10.95
CA VAL A 69 9.01 -16.13 10.87
C VAL A 69 9.29 -15.17 12.03
N CYS A 70 8.28 -14.90 12.87
CA CYS A 70 8.42 -14.11 14.09
C CYS A 70 7.38 -14.53 15.13
N ALA A 71 7.66 -14.26 16.41
CA ALA A 71 6.61 -14.15 17.42
C ALA A 71 5.85 -12.83 17.22
N SER A 72 4.61 -12.75 17.71
CA SER A 72 3.89 -11.49 17.79
C SER A 72 2.83 -11.52 18.89
N ARG A 73 2.57 -10.36 19.47
CA ARG A 73 1.53 -10.06 20.46
C ARG A 73 0.60 -8.95 19.95
N VAL A 74 0.73 -8.49 18.69
CA VAL A 74 -0.08 -7.39 18.12
C VAL A 74 -1.49 -7.87 17.78
N THR A 75 -1.58 -8.87 16.90
CA THR A 75 -2.85 -9.33 16.32
C THR A 75 -2.89 -10.85 16.20
N PHE A 76 -4.03 -11.45 16.54
CA PHE A 76 -4.29 -12.87 16.35
C PHE A 76 -5.56 -13.10 15.51
N PRO A 77 -5.43 -13.49 14.23
CA PRO A 77 -6.56 -13.88 13.39
C PRO A 77 -6.97 -15.34 13.69
N ASP A 78 -8.01 -15.54 14.50
CA ASP A 78 -8.59 -16.87 14.74
C ASP A 78 -9.45 -17.31 13.55
N GLY A 79 -8.77 -17.94 12.59
CA GLY A 79 -9.39 -18.51 11.42
C GLY A 79 -10.31 -19.72 11.70
N VAL A 80 -10.23 -20.33 12.88
CA VAL A 80 -11.04 -21.50 13.25
C VAL A 80 -12.40 -21.06 13.80
N HIS A 81 -12.43 -20.00 14.61
CA HIS A 81 -13.63 -19.48 15.26
C HIS A 81 -14.24 -18.25 14.55
N GLY A 82 -13.56 -17.69 13.53
CA GLY A 82 -14.05 -16.53 12.79
C GLY A 82 -13.93 -15.23 13.58
N LYS A 83 -12.85 -15.10 14.35
CA LYS A 83 -12.57 -13.96 15.23
C LYS A 83 -11.24 -13.31 14.88
N LEU A 84 -11.10 -12.03 15.18
CA LEU A 84 -9.88 -11.26 15.00
C LEU A 84 -9.62 -10.50 16.28
N TYR A 85 -8.45 -10.72 16.88
CA TYR A 85 -8.09 -10.11 18.15
C TYR A 85 -6.97 -9.11 17.98
N TYR A 86 -7.15 -7.86 18.44
CA TYR A 86 -6.08 -6.88 18.61
C TYR A 86 -5.71 -6.84 20.09
N ARG A 87 -4.45 -7.16 20.43
CA ARG A 87 -3.97 -7.27 21.83
C ARG A 87 -4.87 -8.13 22.75
N GLY A 88 -5.61 -9.08 22.19
CA GLY A 88 -6.56 -9.94 22.92
C GLY A 88 -8.02 -9.48 22.91
N TYR A 89 -8.32 -8.24 22.50
CA TYR A 89 -9.69 -7.72 22.37
C TYR A 89 -10.29 -8.10 21.01
N ASP A 90 -11.52 -8.61 21.00
CA ASP A 90 -12.23 -8.92 19.75
C ASP A 90 -12.57 -7.64 18.98
N VAL A 91 -12.19 -7.60 17.70
CA VAL A 91 -12.45 -6.47 16.81
C VAL A 91 -13.96 -6.19 16.66
N GLU A 92 -14.82 -7.20 16.75
CA GLU A 92 -16.28 -6.95 16.76
C GLU A 92 -16.74 -6.21 18.02
N GLU A 93 -16.14 -6.50 19.18
CA GLU A 93 -16.45 -5.83 20.45
C GLU A 93 -15.89 -4.40 20.50
N LEU A 94 -14.67 -4.18 19.98
CA LEU A 94 -14.08 -2.84 19.84
C LEU A 94 -14.96 -1.92 18.98
N VAL A 95 -15.55 -2.45 17.91
CA VAL A 95 -16.48 -1.72 17.02
C VAL A 95 -17.86 -1.52 17.65
N ALA A 96 -18.34 -2.47 18.47
CA ALA A 96 -19.70 -2.48 19.01
C ALA A 96 -19.84 -1.87 20.42
N SER A 97 -18.75 -1.41 21.03
CA SER A 97 -18.77 -0.81 22.38
C SER A 97 -19.73 0.39 22.43
N ALA A 98 -20.39 0.62 23.58
CA ALA A 98 -21.51 1.56 23.66
C ALA A 98 -21.15 3.05 23.46
N ALA A 99 -19.87 3.39 23.48
CA ALA A 99 -19.34 4.71 23.10
C ALA A 99 -18.73 4.73 21.68
N GLY A 100 -18.46 3.55 21.11
CA GLY A 100 -17.56 3.32 19.98
C GLY A 100 -16.11 3.54 20.38
N ALA A 101 -15.25 2.53 20.23
CA ALA A 101 -13.81 2.80 20.30
C ALA A 101 -13.43 3.72 19.13
N SER A 102 -12.60 4.73 19.36
CA SER A 102 -12.15 5.60 18.25
C SER A 102 -10.95 4.98 17.52
N PHE A 103 -10.70 5.37 16.27
CA PHE A 103 -9.55 4.82 15.54
C PHE A 103 -8.21 5.16 16.25
N GLU A 104 -8.11 6.34 16.87
CA GLU A 104 -6.91 6.73 17.62
C GLU A 104 -6.70 5.88 18.88
N GLU A 105 -7.77 5.44 19.54
CA GLU A 105 -7.74 4.52 20.69
C GLU A 105 -7.27 3.13 20.27
N VAL A 106 -7.78 2.60 19.15
CA VAL A 106 -7.33 1.30 18.60
C VAL A 106 -5.90 1.39 18.07
N ALA A 107 -5.49 2.53 17.48
CA ALA A 107 -4.10 2.76 17.11
C ALA A 107 -3.17 2.82 18.33
N PHE A 108 -3.61 3.46 19.43
CA PHE A 108 -2.88 3.45 20.70
C PHE A 108 -2.75 2.02 21.24
N LEU A 109 -3.83 1.22 21.25
CA LEU A 109 -3.83 -0.17 21.68
C LEU A 109 -2.84 -1.03 20.89
N LEU A 110 -2.90 -0.96 19.56
CA LEU A 110 -2.00 -1.70 18.69
C LEU A 110 -0.52 -1.36 18.97
N ILE A 111 -0.21 -0.09 19.20
CA ILE A 111 1.16 0.38 19.39
C ILE A 111 1.68 0.11 20.81
N ASN A 112 0.93 0.47 21.85
CA ASN A 112 1.38 0.44 23.24
C ASN A 112 1.06 -0.87 23.97
N GLY A 113 0.16 -1.71 23.44
CA GLY A 113 -0.20 -3.01 24.01
C GLY A 113 -1.48 -2.99 24.84
N GLU A 114 -1.81 -1.86 25.47
CA GLU A 114 -2.96 -1.69 26.36
C GLU A 114 -3.87 -0.54 25.90
N LEU A 115 -5.13 -0.53 26.37
CA LEU A 115 -6.06 0.58 26.13
C LEU A 115 -5.62 1.83 26.90
N PRO A 116 -5.75 3.04 26.33
CA PRO A 116 -5.41 4.29 27.01
C PRO A 116 -6.49 4.67 28.04
N ASP A 117 -6.09 5.35 29.12
CA ASP A 117 -7.05 6.14 29.90
C ASP A 117 -7.41 7.46 29.17
N ALA A 118 -8.39 8.20 29.71
CA ALA A 118 -8.89 9.42 29.08
C ALA A 118 -7.82 10.53 28.94
N ALA A 119 -6.85 10.61 29.84
CA ALA A 119 -5.76 11.59 29.78
C ALA A 119 -4.69 11.17 28.76
N ALA A 120 -4.32 9.88 28.75
CA ALA A 120 -3.42 9.30 27.76
C ALA A 120 -3.99 9.43 26.33
N LEU A 121 -5.29 9.17 26.14
CA LEU A 121 -5.96 9.31 24.84
C LEU A 121 -6.04 10.78 24.38
N ALA A 122 -6.26 11.73 25.30
CA ALA A 122 -6.25 13.15 24.98
C ALA A 122 -4.84 13.62 24.54
N GLN A 123 -3.80 13.26 25.30
CA GLN A 123 -2.41 13.57 24.96
C GLN A 123 -1.99 12.91 23.63
N TRP A 124 -2.38 11.65 23.41
CA TRP A 124 -2.14 10.93 22.17
C TRP A 124 -2.75 11.64 20.96
N ARG A 125 -4.01 12.08 21.05
CA ARG A 125 -4.67 12.86 20.00
C ARG A 125 -3.95 14.18 19.72
N GLU A 126 -3.51 14.91 20.75
CA GLU A 126 -2.72 16.15 20.58
C GLU A 126 -1.38 15.89 19.86
N LEU A 127 -0.66 14.84 20.25
CA LEU A 127 0.62 14.45 19.64
C LEU A 127 0.45 13.98 18.19
N LEU A 128 -0.64 13.30 17.85
CA LEU A 128 -0.98 12.96 16.46
C LEU A 128 -1.31 14.20 15.64
N LEU A 129 -2.22 15.05 16.12
CA LEU A 129 -2.72 16.23 15.41
C LEU A 129 -1.64 17.30 15.22
N SER A 130 -0.70 17.44 16.15
CA SER A 130 0.46 18.34 15.98
C SER A 130 1.44 17.90 14.88
N HIS A 131 1.42 16.62 14.49
CA HIS A 131 2.32 16.06 13.48
C HIS A 131 1.72 15.93 12.08
N THR A 132 0.47 16.32 11.85
CA THR A 132 -0.23 16.16 10.56
C THR A 132 0.32 17.03 9.42
N PHE A 133 0.93 18.18 9.73
CA PHE A 133 1.45 19.10 8.72
C PHE A 133 2.62 18.48 7.92
N LEU A 134 2.66 18.74 6.62
CA LEU A 134 3.73 18.30 5.71
C LEU A 134 4.67 19.47 5.42
N HIS A 135 5.94 19.16 5.10
CA HIS A 135 6.87 20.17 4.59
C HIS A 135 6.40 20.65 3.21
N GLU A 136 6.53 21.94 2.91
CA GLU A 136 6.06 22.50 1.62
C GLU A 136 6.73 21.83 0.41
N ASP A 137 7.98 21.37 0.52
CA ASP A 137 8.64 20.63 -0.56
C ASP A 137 7.99 19.26 -0.85
N ILE A 138 7.38 18.62 0.16
CA ILE A 138 6.59 17.38 -0.04
C ILE A 138 5.29 17.72 -0.76
N LEU A 139 4.67 18.85 -0.42
CA LEU A 139 3.49 19.34 -1.14
C LEU A 139 3.86 19.74 -2.58
N ALA A 140 5.02 20.37 -2.80
CA ALA A 140 5.55 20.66 -4.13
C ALA A 140 5.82 19.38 -4.92
N GLN A 141 6.44 18.36 -4.31
CA GLN A 141 6.63 17.04 -4.93
C GLN A 141 5.29 16.44 -5.36
N LEU A 142 4.30 16.38 -4.45
CA LEU A 142 2.95 15.88 -4.75
C LEU A 142 2.26 16.64 -5.88
N ARG A 143 2.48 17.97 -6.01
CA ARG A 143 1.96 18.80 -7.12
C ARG A 143 2.61 18.48 -8.49
N THR A 144 3.79 17.87 -8.53
CA THR A 144 4.45 17.48 -9.80
C THR A 144 4.04 16.09 -10.32
N ILE A 145 3.34 15.29 -9.51
CA ILE A 145 2.83 13.99 -9.92
C ILE A 145 1.74 14.18 -10.98
N ARG A 146 1.79 13.38 -12.05
CA ARG A 146 0.80 13.45 -13.14
C ARG A 146 -0.61 13.08 -12.65
N HIS A 147 -1.62 13.76 -13.18
CA HIS A 147 -3.04 13.52 -12.89
C HIS A 147 -3.53 12.09 -13.22
N ASP A 148 -2.83 11.36 -14.10
CA ASP A 148 -3.10 9.97 -14.48
C ASP A 148 -2.29 8.94 -13.68
N ALA A 149 -1.45 9.37 -12.73
CA ALA A 149 -0.74 8.46 -11.83
C ALA A 149 -1.72 7.70 -10.92
N HIS A 150 -1.42 6.43 -10.66
CA HIS A 150 -2.21 5.61 -9.74
C HIS A 150 -2.03 6.11 -8.29
N PRO A 151 -3.10 6.37 -7.51
CA PRO A 151 -3.01 6.95 -6.17
C PRO A 151 -1.99 6.27 -5.23
N MET A 152 -1.95 4.92 -5.22
CA MET A 152 -0.95 4.18 -4.43
C MET A 152 0.50 4.49 -4.81
N GLY A 153 0.83 4.66 -6.10
CA GLY A 153 2.19 4.99 -6.51
C GLY A 153 2.62 6.36 -5.96
N SER A 154 1.69 7.32 -5.99
CA SER A 154 1.87 8.65 -5.41
C SER A 154 2.06 8.60 -3.89
N LEU A 155 1.26 7.80 -3.18
CA LEU A 155 1.36 7.59 -1.74
C LEU A 155 2.72 6.97 -1.37
N ILE A 156 3.12 5.86 -2.02
CA ILE A 156 4.40 5.18 -1.79
C ILE A 156 5.56 6.16 -2.00
N SER A 157 5.54 6.94 -3.08
CA SER A 157 6.58 7.92 -3.38
C SER A 157 6.71 8.97 -2.28
N ALA A 158 5.60 9.58 -1.84
CA ALA A 158 5.62 10.65 -0.86
C ALA A 158 5.92 10.15 0.57
N VAL A 159 5.41 8.97 0.95
CA VAL A 159 5.73 8.36 2.25
C VAL A 159 7.19 7.94 2.32
N SER A 160 7.73 7.33 1.26
CA SER A 160 9.17 6.98 1.22
C SER A 160 10.06 8.23 1.22
N ALA A 161 9.62 9.32 0.58
CA ALA A 161 10.34 10.59 0.58
C ALA A 161 10.48 11.21 1.99
N LEU A 162 9.60 10.91 2.95
CA LEU A 162 9.74 11.40 4.33
C LEU A 162 11.10 11.02 4.96
N SER A 163 11.71 9.91 4.54
CA SER A 163 13.08 9.53 4.94
C SER A 163 14.11 10.65 4.69
N THR A 164 14.00 11.37 3.57
CA THR A 164 14.94 12.47 3.24
C THR A 164 14.68 13.75 4.02
N PHE A 165 13.46 13.93 4.56
CA PHE A 165 13.10 15.06 5.42
C PHE A 165 13.37 14.81 6.91
N HIS A 166 13.65 13.55 7.27
CA HIS A 166 13.87 13.11 8.65
C HIS A 166 15.18 12.31 8.78
N PRO A 167 16.36 12.89 8.45
CA PRO A 167 17.64 12.21 8.56
C PRO A 167 18.01 11.81 10.01
N GLU A 168 17.36 12.40 11.02
CA GLU A 168 17.49 11.96 12.41
C GLU A 168 16.81 10.62 12.70
N ALA A 169 15.98 10.12 11.78
CA ALA A 169 15.30 8.83 11.83
C ALA A 169 16.03 7.74 11.02
N ASN A 170 17.22 8.02 10.48
CA ASN A 170 17.95 7.06 9.65
C ASN A 170 19.08 6.37 10.43
N PRO A 171 18.99 5.05 10.75
CA PRO A 171 20.03 4.34 11.48
C PRO A 171 21.39 4.32 10.77
N ALA A 172 21.44 4.41 9.44
CA ALA A 172 22.70 4.50 8.69
C ALA A 172 23.40 5.86 8.87
N LEU A 173 22.68 6.91 9.29
CA LEU A 173 23.24 8.24 9.61
C LEU A 173 23.45 8.46 11.10
N ARG A 174 22.69 7.77 11.96
CA ARG A 174 22.66 8.00 13.41
C ARG A 174 23.25 6.86 14.25
N GLY A 175 23.53 5.71 13.66
CA GLY A 175 23.97 4.50 14.34
C GLY A 175 22.85 3.46 14.44
N ALA A 176 23.23 2.18 14.40
CA ALA A 176 22.28 1.05 14.42
C ALA A 176 21.47 0.97 15.73
N SER A 177 21.98 1.51 16.84
CA SER A 177 21.33 1.52 18.13
C SER A 177 20.35 2.70 18.35
N LEU A 178 20.14 3.58 17.36
CA LEU A 178 19.25 4.75 17.42
C LEU A 178 17.91 4.46 18.14
N TYR A 179 17.26 3.35 17.77
CA TYR A 179 15.97 2.96 18.35
C TYR A 179 16.10 2.03 19.55
N ALA A 180 17.22 1.34 19.74
CA ALA A 180 17.45 0.53 20.95
C ALA A 180 17.68 1.43 22.19
N GLU A 181 18.31 2.58 22.01
CA GLU A 181 18.73 3.49 23.09
C GLU A 181 17.74 4.63 23.38
N SER A 182 16.77 4.92 22.48
CA SER A 182 15.88 6.07 22.61
C SER A 182 14.43 5.75 22.27
N GLU A 183 13.60 5.65 23.31
CA GLU A 183 12.14 5.55 23.18
C GLU A 183 11.55 6.82 22.55
N GLU A 184 12.06 8.00 22.91
CA GLU A 184 11.68 9.29 22.30
C GLU A 184 11.88 9.27 20.77
N ALA A 185 12.98 8.70 20.28
CA ALA A 185 13.26 8.58 18.86
C ALA A 185 12.26 7.65 18.15
N ARG A 186 11.80 6.57 18.80
CA ARG A 186 10.72 5.71 18.32
C ARG A 186 9.40 6.47 18.28
N ASN A 187 8.95 6.98 19.42
CA ASN A 187 7.64 7.62 19.61
C ASN A 187 7.48 8.82 18.66
N LYS A 188 8.53 9.62 18.46
CA LYS A 188 8.53 10.71 17.45
C LYS A 188 8.25 10.22 16.02
N GLN A 189 8.73 9.04 15.62
CA GLN A 189 8.43 8.49 14.29
C GLN A 189 7.01 7.92 14.22
N VAL A 190 6.51 7.34 15.31
CA VAL A 190 5.11 6.89 15.44
C VAL A 190 4.14 8.04 15.16
N TYR A 191 4.27 9.16 15.90
CA TYR A 191 3.39 10.32 15.73
C TYR A 191 3.48 10.91 14.32
N ARG A 192 4.69 10.96 13.74
CA ARG A 192 4.90 11.45 12.37
C ARG A 192 4.28 10.55 11.32
N LEU A 193 4.43 9.22 11.42
CA LEU A 193 3.86 8.31 10.43
C LEU A 193 2.34 8.33 10.45
N LEU A 194 1.73 8.18 11.64
CA LEU A 194 0.28 8.27 11.78
C LEU A 194 -0.25 9.65 11.38
N GLY A 195 0.34 10.74 11.87
CA GLY A 195 -0.10 12.10 11.54
C GLY A 195 0.01 12.41 10.04
N LYS A 196 1.12 12.03 9.38
CA LYS A 196 1.40 12.46 8.00
C LYS A 196 0.75 11.57 6.93
N VAL A 197 0.59 10.27 7.16
CA VAL A 197 0.05 9.36 6.12
C VAL A 197 -1.38 9.73 5.72
N ALA A 198 -2.23 10.13 6.66
CA ALA A 198 -3.57 10.65 6.36
C ALA A 198 -3.53 11.94 5.52
N THR A 199 -2.68 12.90 5.88
CA THR A 199 -2.51 14.15 5.11
C THR A 199 -1.98 13.87 3.70
N ILE A 200 -0.99 12.98 3.54
CA ILE A 200 -0.45 12.59 2.23
C ILE A 200 -1.54 11.91 1.40
N ALA A 201 -2.31 10.98 1.97
CA ALA A 201 -3.41 10.30 1.27
C ALA A 201 -4.47 11.29 0.77
N ALA A 202 -4.84 12.29 1.59
CA ALA A 202 -5.75 13.34 1.18
C ALA A 202 -5.14 14.25 0.09
N CYS A 203 -3.87 14.66 0.22
CA CYS A 203 -3.19 15.43 -0.83
C CYS A 203 -3.09 14.65 -2.16
N VAL A 204 -2.85 13.33 -2.11
CA VAL A 204 -2.86 12.44 -3.29
C VAL A 204 -4.24 12.41 -3.94
N TRP A 205 -5.32 12.35 -3.15
CA TRP A 205 -6.69 12.46 -3.68
C TRP A 205 -6.91 13.80 -4.38
N ARG A 206 -6.61 14.91 -3.69
CA ARG A 206 -6.76 16.28 -4.21
C ARG A 206 -5.96 16.49 -5.52
N ALA A 207 -4.72 15.98 -5.58
CA ALA A 207 -3.89 16.00 -6.78
C ALA A 207 -4.54 15.21 -7.95
N LYS A 208 -5.05 14.00 -7.68
CA LYS A 208 -5.72 13.14 -8.67
C LYS A 208 -6.93 13.83 -9.32
N ILE A 209 -7.69 14.61 -8.54
CA ILE A 209 -8.87 15.36 -9.02
C ILE A 209 -8.57 16.82 -9.40
N GLY A 210 -7.30 17.22 -9.46
CA GLY A 210 -6.88 18.57 -9.89
C GLY A 210 -7.32 19.71 -8.96
N ARG A 211 -7.54 19.45 -7.66
CA ARG A 211 -7.94 20.46 -6.68
C ARG A 211 -6.79 20.83 -5.74
N SER A 212 -6.76 22.09 -5.28
CA SER A 212 -5.82 22.57 -4.27
C SER A 212 -5.88 21.74 -2.99
N PHE A 213 -4.75 21.53 -2.33
CA PHE A 213 -4.68 20.82 -1.06
C PHE A 213 -5.40 21.58 0.05
N VAL A 214 -6.06 20.84 0.94
CA VAL A 214 -6.69 21.37 2.15
C VAL A 214 -5.72 21.10 3.30
N PRO A 215 -5.31 22.11 4.10
CA PRO A 215 -4.44 21.88 5.25
C PRO A 215 -5.17 21.06 6.33
N PRO A 216 -4.44 20.25 7.12
CA PRO A 216 -5.03 19.56 8.26
C PRO A 216 -5.53 20.57 9.30
N CYS A 217 -6.55 20.17 10.04
CA CYS A 217 -7.27 21.01 10.99
C CYS A 217 -7.25 20.36 12.38
N THR A 218 -6.95 21.13 13.42
CA THR A 218 -6.86 20.65 14.80
C THR A 218 -8.12 20.94 15.63
N VAL A 219 -8.90 21.96 15.26
CA VAL A 219 -10.13 22.38 15.94
C VAL A 219 -11.21 22.71 14.90
N TYR A 220 -12.46 22.27 15.12
CA TYR A 220 -13.57 22.69 14.26
C TYR A 220 -13.96 24.15 14.55
N GLY A 221 -13.77 25.04 13.57
CA GLY A 221 -14.38 26.38 13.53
C GLY A 221 -13.41 27.56 13.67
N GLU A 222 -13.55 28.55 12.79
CA GLU A 222 -13.17 29.94 13.03
C GLU A 222 -14.46 30.70 13.41
N GLY A 223 -14.73 30.87 14.70
CA GLY A 223 -15.95 31.51 15.17
C GLY A 223 -15.96 31.72 16.68
N ASP A 224 -16.38 32.91 17.10
CA ASP A 224 -16.46 33.29 18.50
C ASP A 224 -17.54 32.46 19.22
N ASN A 225 -17.15 31.67 20.22
CA ASN A 225 -18.03 30.95 21.16
C ASN A 225 -18.96 29.84 20.60
N SER A 226 -18.51 29.06 19.61
CA SER A 226 -18.99 27.66 19.48
C SER A 226 -17.96 26.70 20.06
N GLU A 227 -18.43 25.63 20.71
CA GLU A 227 -17.59 24.72 21.51
C GLU A 227 -16.42 24.17 20.70
N ARG A 228 -15.18 24.38 21.18
CA ARG A 228 -13.93 23.96 20.52
C ARG A 228 -13.73 22.45 20.59
N ASN A 229 -14.58 21.71 19.89
CA ASN A 229 -14.44 20.27 19.76
C ASN A 229 -13.24 19.95 18.88
N ALA A 230 -12.31 19.16 19.42
CA ALA A 230 -11.15 18.68 18.70
C ALA A 230 -11.58 17.86 17.49
N VAL A 231 -10.89 18.04 16.35
CA VAL A 231 -11.19 17.30 15.13
C VAL A 231 -10.70 15.86 15.31
N SER A 232 -11.58 14.86 15.19
CA SER A 232 -11.14 13.46 15.24
C SER A 232 -10.23 13.15 14.05
N TYR A 233 -9.34 12.18 14.18
CA TYR A 233 -8.38 11.81 13.14
C TYR A 233 -9.07 11.46 11.81
N VAL A 234 -10.18 10.71 11.88
CA VAL A 234 -11.02 10.37 10.72
C VAL A 234 -11.76 11.60 10.18
N GLY A 235 -12.31 12.45 11.07
CA GLY A 235 -12.97 13.70 10.69
C GLY A 235 -12.04 14.68 9.98
N ASN A 236 -10.77 14.75 10.40
CA ASN A 236 -9.73 15.57 9.77
C ASN A 236 -9.37 15.01 8.38
N PHE A 237 -9.19 13.69 8.26
CA PHE A 237 -8.94 13.05 6.98
C PHE A 237 -10.05 13.33 5.97
N LEU A 238 -11.31 13.10 6.34
CA LEU A 238 -12.47 13.35 5.49
C LEU A 238 -12.55 14.82 5.07
N ARG A 239 -12.38 15.75 6.03
CA ARG A 239 -12.31 17.20 5.77
C ARG A 239 -11.24 17.55 4.73
N MET A 240 -10.08 16.88 4.74
CA MET A 240 -9.01 17.17 3.78
C MET A 240 -9.31 16.68 2.35
N LEU A 241 -10.27 15.78 2.16
CA LEU A 241 -10.64 15.25 0.83
C LEU A 241 -11.44 16.27 0.01
N ASP A 242 -12.40 16.97 0.62
CA ASP A 242 -13.32 17.88 -0.08
C ASP A 242 -13.13 19.36 0.32
N GLY A 243 -12.84 19.63 1.60
CA GLY A 243 -12.71 20.95 2.20
C GLY A 243 -13.82 21.30 3.21
N PHE A 244 -14.79 20.42 3.44
CA PHE A 244 -15.97 20.67 4.27
C PHE A 244 -15.88 20.02 5.66
N VAL A 245 -16.80 20.36 6.56
CA VAL A 245 -16.96 19.63 7.83
C VAL A 245 -17.77 18.36 7.54
N PRO A 246 -17.22 17.15 7.79
CA PRO A 246 -17.92 15.91 7.47
C PRO A 246 -19.10 15.67 8.41
N HIS A 247 -20.15 15.02 7.90
CA HIS A 247 -21.29 14.61 8.71
C HIS A 247 -20.89 13.57 9.76
N ALA A 248 -21.34 13.71 11.01
CA ALA A 248 -20.91 12.86 12.12
C ALA A 248 -21.15 11.35 11.88
N ALA A 249 -22.27 10.98 11.24
CA ALA A 249 -22.52 9.60 10.87
C ALA A 249 -21.53 9.05 9.83
N LEU A 250 -21.06 9.88 8.88
CA LEU A 250 -20.04 9.48 7.91
C LEU A 250 -18.68 9.27 8.60
N VAL A 251 -18.33 10.14 9.57
CA VAL A 251 -17.13 9.95 10.41
C VAL A 251 -17.22 8.61 11.14
N SER A 252 -18.33 8.32 11.82
CA SER A 252 -18.56 7.04 12.53
C SER A 252 -18.48 5.81 11.62
N ILE A 253 -19.02 5.90 10.39
CA ILE A 253 -18.95 4.81 9.40
C ILE A 253 -17.50 4.53 8.98
N VAL A 254 -16.75 5.58 8.63
CA VAL A 254 -15.35 5.45 8.19
C VAL A 254 -14.44 5.04 9.36
N GLU A 255 -14.71 5.49 10.57
CA GLU A 255 -13.94 5.14 11.77
C GLU A 255 -14.07 3.65 12.13
N ARG A 256 -15.29 3.11 12.15
CA ARG A 256 -15.53 1.67 12.32
C ARG A 256 -14.93 0.84 11.19
N ALA A 257 -14.97 1.34 9.95
CA ALA A 257 -14.28 0.70 8.82
C ALA A 257 -12.75 0.71 8.98
N TRP A 258 -12.17 1.77 9.52
CA TRP A 258 -10.73 1.88 9.77
C TRP A 258 -10.26 0.99 10.92
N ILE A 259 -11.06 0.81 11.97
CA ILE A 259 -10.77 -0.14 13.06
C ILE A 259 -10.63 -1.57 12.53
N VAL A 260 -11.59 -2.05 11.73
CA VAL A 260 -11.50 -3.41 11.13
C VAL A 260 -10.41 -3.56 10.06
N LEU A 261 -9.76 -2.45 9.69
CA LEU A 261 -8.64 -2.40 8.74
C LEU A 261 -7.30 -2.00 9.38
N ALA A 262 -7.26 -1.77 10.70
CA ALA A 262 -6.07 -1.28 11.40
C ALA A 262 -4.89 -2.27 11.37
N ASP A 263 -5.17 -3.57 11.47
CA ASP A 263 -4.18 -4.63 11.26
C ASP A 263 -4.79 -5.96 10.78
N ASP A 264 -3.97 -6.92 10.36
CA ASP A 264 -4.37 -8.31 10.03
C ASP A 264 -3.20 -9.29 10.24
N GLY A 265 -2.41 -9.06 11.29
CA GLY A 265 -1.20 -9.80 11.62
C GLY A 265 -0.18 -9.85 10.48
N LEU A 266 0.57 -10.95 10.41
CA LEU A 266 1.66 -11.14 9.44
C LEU A 266 1.15 -11.52 8.03
N ASN A 267 0.54 -10.54 7.37
CA ASN A 267 0.18 -10.59 5.95
C ASN A 267 1.39 -10.20 5.04
N CYS A 268 1.19 -10.21 3.72
CA CYS A 268 2.23 -9.90 2.72
C CYS A 268 2.92 -8.53 2.96
N ALA A 269 2.15 -7.49 3.30
CA ALA A 269 2.68 -6.15 3.52
C ALA A 269 3.45 -6.05 4.85
N THR A 270 2.89 -6.59 5.93
CA THR A 270 3.55 -6.64 7.25
C THR A 270 4.84 -7.48 7.20
N GLY A 271 4.84 -8.60 6.47
CA GLY A 271 6.02 -9.45 6.26
C GLY A 271 7.12 -8.76 5.44
N ALA A 272 6.76 -8.04 4.38
CA ALA A 272 7.70 -7.24 3.59
C ALA A 272 8.32 -6.10 4.42
N LEU A 273 7.51 -5.44 5.25
CA LEU A 273 7.97 -4.45 6.21
C LEU A 273 8.97 -5.03 7.22
N ARG A 274 8.64 -6.14 7.88
CA ARG A 274 9.58 -6.79 8.84
C ARG A 274 10.88 -7.21 8.17
N HIS A 275 10.81 -7.69 6.93
CA HIS A 275 11.99 -8.06 6.16
C HIS A 275 12.93 -6.86 5.93
N VAL A 276 12.40 -5.70 5.52
CA VAL A 276 13.21 -4.47 5.32
C VAL A 276 13.63 -3.83 6.64
N ALA A 277 12.77 -3.83 7.66
CA ALA A 277 13.12 -3.36 9.00
C ALA A 277 14.31 -4.14 9.60
N SER A 278 14.40 -5.45 9.34
CA SER A 278 15.50 -6.31 9.81
C SER A 278 16.88 -5.93 9.26
N SER A 279 16.97 -5.08 8.22
CA SER A 279 18.25 -4.53 7.73
C SER A 279 18.60 -3.16 8.32
N GLY A 280 17.82 -2.64 9.28
CA GLY A 280 18.04 -1.33 9.89
C GLY A 280 17.65 -0.14 8.99
N ALA A 281 16.68 -0.33 8.09
CA ALA A 281 16.11 0.76 7.30
C ALA A 281 15.27 1.70 8.19
N ASP A 282 15.13 2.97 7.79
CA ASP A 282 14.26 3.91 8.49
C ASP A 282 12.78 3.52 8.37
N PRO A 283 11.93 3.92 9.33
CA PRO A 283 10.53 3.47 9.37
C PRO A 283 9.68 4.03 8.21
N TYR A 284 10.08 5.12 7.54
CA TYR A 284 9.35 5.66 6.38
C TYR A 284 9.53 4.76 5.16
N VAL A 285 10.75 4.28 4.91
CA VAL A 285 11.03 3.28 3.87
C VAL A 285 10.41 1.92 4.22
N CYS A 286 10.37 1.55 5.51
CA CYS A 286 9.70 0.33 5.96
C CYS A 286 8.18 0.37 5.69
N VAL A 287 7.49 1.46 6.04
CA VAL A 287 6.06 1.67 5.75
C VAL A 287 5.80 1.81 4.25
N GLY A 288 6.66 2.54 3.52
CA GLY A 288 6.61 2.62 2.06
C GLY A 288 6.74 1.25 1.37
N THR A 289 7.56 0.35 1.93
CA THR A 289 7.69 -1.04 1.48
C THR A 289 6.40 -1.84 1.71
N ALA A 290 5.75 -1.67 2.87
CA ALA A 290 4.45 -2.31 3.15
C ALA A 290 3.38 -1.85 2.15
N MET A 291 3.31 -0.54 1.88
CA MET A 291 2.42 0.03 0.87
C MET A 291 2.74 -0.48 -0.55
N ALA A 292 4.02 -0.65 -0.90
CA ALA A 292 4.44 -1.22 -2.18
C ALA A 292 4.07 -2.70 -2.33
N ALA A 293 4.22 -3.50 -1.27
CA ALA A 293 3.76 -4.89 -1.27
C ALA A 293 2.23 -5.00 -1.42
N MET A 294 1.47 -4.09 -0.82
CA MET A 294 0.02 -4.01 -0.94
C MET A 294 -0.47 -3.49 -2.31
N TYR A 295 0.34 -2.69 -3.02
CA TYR A 295 -0.03 -2.11 -4.31
C TYR A 295 -0.24 -3.15 -5.42
N GLY A 296 0.37 -4.34 -5.34
CA GLY A 296 0.22 -5.39 -6.35
C GLY A 296 -1.24 -5.81 -6.63
N GLU A 297 -1.56 -6.11 -7.88
CA GLU A 297 -2.91 -6.45 -8.38
C GLU A 297 -3.62 -7.54 -7.56
N ARG A 298 -2.87 -8.53 -7.05
CA ARG A 298 -3.39 -9.64 -6.22
C ARG A 298 -3.93 -9.20 -4.85
N ILE A 299 -3.74 -7.94 -4.47
CA ILE A 299 -4.25 -7.34 -3.23
C ILE A 299 -5.09 -6.11 -3.59
N SER A 300 -4.49 -5.08 -4.20
CA SER A 300 -5.20 -3.83 -4.54
C SER A 300 -6.27 -3.98 -5.63
N GLY A 301 -6.13 -4.98 -6.52
CA GLY A 301 -7.04 -5.22 -7.64
C GLY A 301 -8.28 -6.02 -7.27
N VAL A 302 -8.33 -6.65 -6.09
CA VAL A 302 -9.46 -7.50 -5.68
C VAL A 302 -10.77 -6.71 -5.62
N GLY A 303 -10.75 -5.49 -5.05
CA GLY A 303 -11.92 -4.62 -4.99
C GLY A 303 -12.50 -4.28 -6.37
N LYS A 304 -11.65 -4.03 -7.38
CA LYS A 304 -12.09 -3.82 -8.78
C LYS A 304 -12.68 -5.09 -9.39
N ALA A 305 -12.12 -6.26 -9.08
CA ALA A 305 -12.64 -7.54 -9.55
C ALA A 305 -13.99 -7.91 -8.91
N VAL A 306 -14.21 -7.56 -7.64
CA VAL A 306 -15.49 -7.71 -6.94
C VAL A 306 -16.57 -6.82 -7.57
N ILE A 307 -16.31 -5.52 -7.75
CA ILE A 307 -17.30 -4.61 -8.33
C ILE A 307 -17.66 -5.03 -9.75
N ARG A 308 -16.67 -5.36 -10.59
CA ARG A 308 -16.93 -5.87 -11.94
C ARG A 308 -17.79 -7.15 -11.92
N MET A 309 -17.53 -8.07 -10.99
CA MET A 309 -18.35 -9.27 -10.82
C MET A 309 -19.80 -8.94 -10.45
N LEU A 310 -20.00 -7.99 -9.54
CA LEU A 310 -21.33 -7.54 -9.13
C LEU A 310 -22.05 -6.79 -10.26
N GLU A 311 -21.34 -6.01 -11.08
CA GLU A 311 -21.89 -5.34 -12.27
C GLU A 311 -22.29 -6.36 -13.37
N GLU A 312 -21.43 -7.35 -13.66
CA GLU A 312 -21.75 -8.46 -14.57
C GLU A 312 -22.97 -9.28 -14.08
N LEU A 313 -23.07 -9.53 -12.77
CA LEU A 313 -24.22 -10.20 -12.15
C LEU A 313 -25.48 -9.33 -12.20
N HIS A 314 -25.39 -8.05 -11.85
CA HIS A 314 -26.51 -7.12 -11.85
C HIS A 314 -27.13 -7.04 -13.25
N ALA A 315 -26.30 -6.84 -14.28
CA ALA A 315 -26.76 -6.83 -15.67
C ALA A 315 -27.43 -8.15 -16.06
N HIS A 316 -26.86 -9.31 -15.68
CA HIS A 316 -27.44 -10.61 -15.97
C HIS A 316 -28.86 -10.77 -15.40
N VAL A 317 -29.07 -10.41 -14.14
CA VAL A 317 -30.39 -10.51 -13.48
C VAL A 317 -31.39 -9.50 -14.06
N GLN A 318 -30.97 -8.25 -14.33
CA GLN A 318 -31.82 -7.24 -14.97
C GLN A 318 -32.31 -7.67 -16.36
N HIS A 319 -31.42 -8.25 -17.18
CA HIS A 319 -31.79 -8.74 -18.51
C HIS A 319 -32.80 -9.89 -18.48
N ALA A 320 -32.82 -10.69 -17.41
CA ALA A 320 -33.74 -11.81 -17.26
C ALA A 320 -35.19 -11.39 -16.93
N ARG A 321 -35.44 -10.14 -16.52
CA ARG A 321 -36.77 -9.55 -16.24
C ARG A 321 -37.66 -10.45 -15.36
N LEU A 322 -37.11 -10.86 -14.23
CA LEU A 322 -37.66 -11.91 -13.38
C LEU A 322 -38.86 -11.41 -12.57
N PRO A 323 -39.92 -12.22 -12.39
CA PRO A 323 -41.19 -11.77 -11.81
C PRO A 323 -41.22 -11.74 -10.28
N SER A 324 -40.24 -12.33 -9.58
CA SER A 324 -40.19 -12.38 -8.12
C SER A 324 -38.77 -12.54 -7.58
N ALA A 325 -38.60 -12.32 -6.27
CA ALA A 325 -37.32 -12.49 -5.58
C ALA A 325 -36.81 -13.95 -5.58
N GLU A 326 -37.72 -14.93 -5.57
CA GLU A 326 -37.41 -16.36 -5.72
C GLU A 326 -36.72 -16.61 -7.06
N ALA A 327 -37.30 -16.09 -8.15
CA ALA A 327 -36.74 -16.23 -9.48
C ALA A 327 -35.39 -15.50 -9.61
N GLU A 328 -35.19 -14.36 -8.94
CA GLU A 328 -33.86 -13.72 -8.85
C GLU A 328 -32.85 -14.62 -8.13
N ARG A 329 -33.18 -15.21 -6.98
CA ARG A 329 -32.27 -16.13 -6.25
C ARG A 329 -31.88 -17.34 -7.12
N ASP A 330 -32.85 -17.95 -7.81
CA ASP A 330 -32.59 -19.08 -8.71
C ASP A 330 -31.70 -18.68 -9.91
N CYS A 331 -31.91 -17.49 -10.47
CA CYS A 331 -31.06 -16.93 -11.52
C CYS A 331 -29.62 -16.70 -11.05
N ILE A 332 -29.45 -16.13 -9.85
CA ILE A 332 -28.13 -15.92 -9.23
C ILE A 332 -27.46 -17.28 -8.95
N ALA A 333 -28.19 -18.28 -8.45
CA ALA A 333 -27.66 -19.63 -8.22
C ALA A 333 -27.20 -20.31 -9.53
N ALA A 334 -27.97 -20.18 -10.61
CA ALA A 334 -27.61 -20.68 -11.93
C ALA A 334 -26.39 -19.95 -12.52
N TYR A 335 -26.31 -18.63 -12.38
CA TYR A 335 -25.14 -17.83 -12.78
C TYR A 335 -23.89 -18.30 -12.03
N VAL A 336 -23.98 -18.45 -10.70
CA VAL A 336 -22.84 -18.86 -9.87
C VAL A 336 -22.37 -20.27 -10.20
N ASP A 337 -23.30 -21.21 -10.46
CA ASP A 337 -22.97 -22.56 -10.90
C ASP A 337 -22.24 -22.56 -12.26
N ALA A 338 -22.79 -21.86 -13.25
CA ALA A 338 -22.24 -21.80 -14.60
C ALA A 338 -20.89 -21.06 -14.69
N ARG A 339 -20.71 -19.96 -13.94
CA ARG A 339 -19.52 -19.10 -14.00
C ARG A 339 -18.40 -19.48 -13.02
N TYR A 340 -18.72 -20.14 -11.90
CA TYR A 340 -17.73 -20.44 -10.84
C TYR A 340 -17.64 -21.92 -10.48
N LYS A 341 -18.76 -22.59 -10.15
CA LYS A 341 -18.70 -24.00 -9.69
C LYS A 341 -18.23 -24.96 -10.80
N ARG A 342 -18.93 -24.99 -11.95
CA ARG A 342 -18.59 -25.87 -13.09
C ARG A 342 -17.17 -25.63 -13.63
N PRO A 343 -16.74 -24.39 -13.94
CA PRO A 343 -15.37 -24.13 -14.42
C PRO A 343 -14.33 -24.04 -13.28
N ARG A 344 -14.73 -24.25 -12.02
CA ARG A 344 -13.87 -24.21 -10.82
C ARG A 344 -13.08 -22.88 -10.67
N ARG A 345 -13.71 -21.76 -11.04
CA ARG A 345 -13.12 -20.42 -10.92
C ARG A 345 -13.28 -19.88 -9.49
N ARG A 346 -12.34 -19.03 -9.07
CA ARG A 346 -12.46 -18.30 -7.79
C ARG A 346 -13.58 -17.26 -7.88
N LEU A 347 -14.44 -17.24 -6.87
CA LEU A 347 -15.45 -16.21 -6.66
C LEU A 347 -14.80 -15.03 -5.92
N GLN A 348 -14.92 -13.82 -6.43
CA GLN A 348 -14.22 -12.65 -5.87
C GLN A 348 -14.93 -12.16 -4.61
N GLY A 349 -14.18 -11.77 -3.57
CA GLY A 349 -14.76 -11.41 -2.26
C GLY A 349 -15.18 -12.61 -1.39
N PHE A 350 -14.86 -13.85 -1.81
CA PHE A 350 -15.20 -15.06 -1.06
C PHE A 350 -14.00 -15.99 -0.87
N GLY A 351 -13.94 -16.62 0.31
CA GLY A 351 -12.85 -17.47 0.78
C GLY A 351 -11.70 -16.66 1.38
N HIS A 352 -11.03 -17.22 2.39
CA HIS A 352 -9.85 -16.61 3.00
C HIS A 352 -8.78 -17.67 3.33
N VAL A 353 -7.52 -17.24 3.37
CA VAL A 353 -6.41 -18.12 3.77
C VAL A 353 -6.53 -18.48 5.25
N ASN A 354 -6.68 -17.47 6.11
CA ASN A 354 -6.85 -17.63 7.55
C ASN A 354 -8.26 -18.12 7.91
N TYR A 355 -9.30 -17.30 7.67
CA TYR A 355 -10.68 -17.65 8.03
C TYR A 355 -11.24 -18.87 7.29
N LYS A 356 -11.68 -19.85 8.08
CA LYS A 356 -12.46 -21.05 7.68
C LYS A 356 -13.93 -20.95 8.12
N GLN A 357 -14.26 -19.89 8.84
CA GLN A 357 -15.61 -19.39 9.08
C GLN A 357 -15.78 -18.02 8.39
N TYR A 358 -16.91 -17.35 8.64
CA TYR A 358 -17.18 -15.99 8.20
C TYR A 358 -16.12 -15.00 8.73
N ASP A 359 -15.62 -14.11 7.87
CA ASP A 359 -14.64 -13.07 8.24
C ASP A 359 -15.34 -11.99 9.10
N PRO A 360 -14.93 -11.75 10.37
CA PRO A 360 -15.62 -10.82 11.26
C PRO A 360 -15.65 -9.39 10.70
N ARG A 361 -14.60 -9.00 9.96
CA ARG A 361 -14.50 -7.67 9.33
C ARG A 361 -15.54 -7.50 8.23
N ALA A 362 -15.84 -8.56 7.48
CA ALA A 362 -16.86 -8.55 6.44
C ALA A 362 -18.26 -8.32 7.04
N ARG A 363 -18.52 -8.81 8.26
CA ARG A 363 -19.80 -8.63 8.96
C ARG A 363 -20.00 -7.17 9.35
N VAL A 364 -18.96 -6.55 9.92
CA VAL A 364 -18.95 -5.10 10.21
C VAL A 364 -19.12 -4.29 8.93
N LEU A 365 -18.32 -4.52 7.89
CA LEU A 365 -18.41 -3.75 6.64
C LEU A 365 -19.76 -3.89 5.92
N LYS A 366 -20.38 -5.07 5.95
CA LYS A 366 -21.75 -5.28 5.45
C LYS A 366 -22.76 -4.35 6.14
N GLN A 367 -22.68 -4.26 7.47
CA GLN A 367 -23.53 -3.36 8.26
C GLN A 367 -23.24 -1.88 7.96
N LEU A 368 -21.96 -1.50 7.84
CA LEU A 368 -21.56 -0.14 7.48
C LEU A 368 -22.04 0.29 6.08
N CYS A 369 -22.08 -0.63 5.11
CA CYS A 369 -22.67 -0.35 3.80
C CYS A 369 -24.19 -0.07 3.89
N LEU A 370 -24.92 -0.81 4.73
CA LEU A 370 -26.35 -0.58 4.95
C LEU A 370 -26.61 0.77 5.62
N GLU A 371 -25.81 1.13 6.62
CA GLU A 371 -25.87 2.45 7.27
C GLU A 371 -25.52 3.60 6.32
N ALA A 372 -24.55 3.41 5.41
CA ALA A 372 -24.20 4.40 4.41
C ALA A 372 -25.34 4.61 3.38
N CYS A 373 -25.99 3.55 2.90
CA CYS A 373 -27.19 3.69 2.05
C CYS A 373 -28.32 4.46 2.75
N GLN A 374 -28.52 4.23 4.06
CA GLN A 374 -29.51 4.97 4.85
C GLN A 374 -29.13 6.45 5.02
N LEU A 375 -27.85 6.75 5.28
CA LEU A 375 -27.36 8.12 5.46
C LEU A 375 -27.48 8.98 4.20
N PHE A 376 -27.24 8.41 3.02
CA PHE A 376 -27.28 9.13 1.75
C PHE A 376 -28.64 9.04 1.02
N GLU A 377 -29.60 8.28 1.57
CA GLU A 377 -30.86 7.92 0.92
C GLU A 377 -30.68 7.29 -0.49
N ASP A 378 -29.50 6.71 -0.75
CA ASP A 378 -29.10 6.17 -2.06
C ASP A 378 -29.05 4.63 -2.04
N PRO A 379 -29.99 3.93 -2.70
CA PRO A 379 -30.01 2.48 -2.76
C PRO A 379 -29.00 1.96 -3.80
N GLU A 380 -27.72 1.80 -3.41
CA GLU A 380 -26.66 1.22 -4.27
C GLU A 380 -27.05 -0.21 -4.73
N PRO A 381 -27.42 -0.41 -6.01
CA PRO A 381 -27.98 -1.69 -6.47
C PRO A 381 -26.98 -2.84 -6.46
N LEU A 382 -25.67 -2.54 -6.44
CA LEU A 382 -24.63 -3.56 -6.29
C LEU A 382 -24.55 -4.11 -4.86
N LEU A 383 -24.94 -3.34 -3.83
CA LEU A 383 -25.05 -3.83 -2.46
C LEU A 383 -26.17 -4.87 -2.35
N GLN A 384 -27.34 -4.60 -2.93
CA GLN A 384 -28.44 -5.58 -2.98
C GLN A 384 -27.99 -6.88 -3.68
N ARG A 385 -27.28 -6.79 -4.81
CA ARG A 385 -26.75 -7.97 -5.52
C ARG A 385 -25.68 -8.70 -4.71
N ALA A 386 -24.86 -8.00 -3.92
CA ALA A 386 -23.89 -8.64 -3.02
C ALA A 386 -24.57 -9.41 -1.88
N LEU A 387 -25.65 -8.87 -1.30
CA LEU A 387 -26.45 -9.53 -0.26
C LEU A 387 -27.14 -10.80 -0.79
N GLN A 388 -27.75 -10.74 -1.97
CA GLN A 388 -28.35 -11.90 -2.61
C GLN A 388 -27.31 -12.96 -3.04
N LEU A 389 -26.14 -12.51 -3.52
CA LEU A 389 -25.02 -13.40 -3.85
C LEU A 389 -24.49 -14.12 -2.60
N GLU A 390 -24.34 -13.41 -1.49
CA GLU A 390 -24.01 -13.98 -0.19
C GLU A 390 -25.04 -15.03 0.23
N GLU A 391 -26.34 -14.71 0.23
CA GLU A 391 -27.43 -15.64 0.57
C GLU A 391 -27.33 -16.95 -0.23
N VAL A 392 -27.18 -16.83 -1.56
CA VAL A 392 -27.06 -17.97 -2.48
C VAL A 392 -25.78 -18.79 -2.26
N VAL A 393 -24.66 -18.15 -1.93
CA VAL A 393 -23.40 -18.84 -1.67
C VAL A 393 -23.42 -19.55 -0.31
N LEU A 394 -23.99 -18.94 0.73
CA LEU A 394 -24.09 -19.51 2.07
C LEU A 394 -25.13 -20.64 2.15
N GLY A 395 -26.22 -20.56 1.39
CA GLY A 395 -27.24 -21.62 1.31
C GLY A 395 -26.80 -22.86 0.52
N ASP A 396 -25.66 -22.83 -0.18
CA ASP A 396 -25.24 -23.88 -1.10
C ASP A 396 -24.19 -24.85 -0.53
N ALA A 397 -24.53 -26.15 -0.56
CA ALA A 397 -23.71 -27.21 -0.01
C ALA A 397 -22.31 -27.34 -0.65
N TRP A 398 -22.13 -26.95 -1.92
CA TRP A 398 -20.83 -27.03 -2.59
C TRP A 398 -19.84 -26.00 -2.03
N PHE A 399 -20.32 -24.80 -1.70
CA PHE A 399 -19.52 -23.76 -1.05
C PHE A 399 -19.32 -24.04 0.44
N ALA A 400 -20.36 -24.50 1.15
CA ALA A 400 -20.28 -24.85 2.58
C ALA A 400 -19.19 -25.90 2.87
N VAL A 401 -19.15 -27.01 2.10
CA VAL A 401 -18.10 -28.05 2.24
C VAL A 401 -16.69 -27.49 1.98
N ARG A 402 -16.57 -26.45 1.14
CA ARG A 402 -15.29 -25.79 0.82
C ARG A 402 -14.95 -24.63 1.75
N ARG A 403 -15.83 -24.30 2.70
CA ARG A 403 -15.69 -23.17 3.65
C ARG A 403 -15.44 -21.85 2.92
N VAL A 404 -16.22 -21.61 1.87
CA VAL A 404 -16.15 -20.39 1.04
C VAL A 404 -17.11 -19.35 1.62
N TRP A 405 -16.60 -18.51 2.50
CA TRP A 405 -17.33 -17.45 3.19
C TRP A 405 -17.02 -16.06 2.62
N PRO A 406 -17.91 -15.06 2.77
CA PRO A 406 -17.55 -13.66 2.52
C PRO A 406 -16.29 -13.24 3.26
N ASN A 407 -15.47 -12.41 2.61
CA ASN A 407 -14.29 -11.79 3.20
C ASN A 407 -14.39 -10.26 3.11
N VAL A 408 -13.42 -9.57 3.73
CA VAL A 408 -13.32 -8.10 3.78
C VAL A 408 -13.49 -7.42 2.40
N ASP A 409 -13.00 -8.04 1.31
CA ASP A 409 -13.02 -7.47 -0.03
C ASP A 409 -14.42 -7.48 -0.69
N LEU A 410 -15.42 -8.19 -0.16
CA LEU A 410 -16.78 -8.19 -0.73
C LEU A 410 -17.50 -6.85 -0.50
N TYR A 411 -17.40 -6.30 0.71
CA TYR A 411 -18.15 -5.10 1.11
C TYR A 411 -17.30 -3.83 1.12
N LEU A 412 -15.99 -3.90 1.37
CA LEU A 412 -15.13 -2.70 1.37
C LEU A 412 -15.17 -1.87 0.06
N PRO A 413 -15.12 -2.44 -1.16
CA PRO A 413 -15.21 -1.64 -2.37
C PRO A 413 -16.61 -1.05 -2.62
N LEU A 414 -17.66 -1.65 -2.06
CA LEU A 414 -19.02 -1.07 -2.06
C LEU A 414 -19.09 0.12 -1.10
N LEU A 415 -18.51 -0.01 0.10
CA LEU A 415 -18.41 1.08 1.07
C LEU A 415 -17.68 2.28 0.46
N LEU A 416 -16.57 2.05 -0.28
CA LEU A 416 -15.86 3.13 -0.97
C LEU A 416 -16.74 3.87 -1.98
N ARG A 417 -17.52 3.14 -2.80
CA ARG A 417 -18.47 3.76 -3.75
C ARG A 417 -19.50 4.61 -3.02
N LEU A 418 -20.08 4.09 -1.94
CA LEU A 418 -21.08 4.77 -1.11
C LEU A 418 -20.55 6.06 -0.48
N VAL A 419 -19.29 6.08 -0.01
CA VAL A 419 -18.65 7.32 0.52
C VAL A 419 -18.02 8.20 -0.57
N GLY A 420 -18.30 7.95 -1.86
CA GLY A 420 -17.83 8.78 -2.97
C GLY A 420 -16.36 8.62 -3.37
N LEU A 421 -15.67 7.58 -2.90
CA LEU A 421 -14.27 7.30 -3.22
C LEU A 421 -14.15 6.27 -4.37
N PRO A 422 -13.37 6.57 -5.43
CA PRO A 422 -13.22 5.64 -6.56
C PRO A 422 -12.34 4.44 -6.18
N LEU A 423 -12.55 3.31 -6.87
CA LEU A 423 -11.85 2.06 -6.60
C LEU A 423 -10.31 2.11 -6.84
N GLU A 424 -9.80 3.12 -7.53
CA GLU A 424 -8.35 3.40 -7.60
C GLU A 424 -7.75 3.83 -6.25
N PHE A 425 -8.60 4.36 -5.37
CA PHE A 425 -8.26 4.80 -4.03
C PHE A 425 -8.40 3.66 -2.98
N TYR A 426 -8.88 2.48 -3.37
CA TYR A 426 -9.08 1.31 -2.49
C TYR A 426 -7.89 1.02 -1.59
N ALA A 427 -6.72 0.80 -2.18
CA ALA A 427 -5.52 0.50 -1.41
C ALA A 427 -4.99 1.72 -0.63
N VAL A 428 -5.27 2.96 -1.05
CA VAL A 428 -4.91 4.16 -0.26
C VAL A 428 -5.77 4.24 1.00
N PHE A 429 -7.09 4.01 0.87
CA PHE A 429 -8.02 3.97 1.99
C PHE A 429 -7.67 2.87 3.02
N VAL A 430 -7.15 1.72 2.56
CA VAL A 430 -6.63 0.67 3.46
C VAL A 430 -5.26 1.04 4.07
N ALA A 431 -4.39 1.71 3.32
CA ALA A 431 -3.03 2.04 3.77
C ALA A 431 -2.98 2.97 4.98
N VAL A 432 -3.92 3.92 5.07
CA VAL A 432 -3.97 4.88 6.18
C VAL A 432 -4.17 4.17 7.54
N PRO A 433 -5.27 3.42 7.79
CA PRO A 433 -5.45 2.72 9.05
C PRO A 433 -4.41 1.60 9.25
N ARG A 434 -4.01 0.89 8.19
CA ARG A 434 -3.02 -0.19 8.27
C ARG A 434 -1.62 0.29 8.71
N THR A 435 -1.35 1.60 8.61
CA THR A 435 -0.12 2.19 9.15
C THR A 435 0.00 2.00 10.67
N ALA A 436 -1.11 1.92 11.42
CA ALA A 436 -1.06 1.60 12.85
C ALA A 436 -0.50 0.19 13.11
N GLY A 437 -1.06 -0.84 12.45
CA GLY A 437 -0.54 -2.22 12.52
C GLY A 437 0.89 -2.35 12.03
N TRP A 438 1.25 -1.68 10.93
CA TRP A 438 2.62 -1.66 10.40
C TRP A 438 3.63 -1.05 11.37
N VAL A 439 3.28 0.05 12.05
CA VAL A 439 4.14 0.70 13.05
C VAL A 439 4.22 -0.15 14.32
N ALA A 440 3.12 -0.74 14.79
CA ALA A 440 3.13 -1.69 15.90
C ALA A 440 4.04 -2.90 15.62
N HIS A 441 3.96 -3.47 14.42
CA HIS A 441 4.82 -4.58 14.00
C HIS A 441 6.28 -4.17 13.77
N TRP A 442 6.56 -2.91 13.40
CA TRP A 442 7.92 -2.36 13.36
C TRP A 442 8.52 -2.25 14.77
N LEU A 443 7.78 -1.67 15.73
CA LEU A 443 8.20 -1.52 17.12
C LEU A 443 8.46 -2.88 17.78
N GLU A 444 7.52 -3.81 17.68
CA GLU A 444 7.70 -5.17 18.20
C GLU A 444 8.91 -5.86 17.53
N GLY A 445 9.14 -5.60 16.24
CA GLY A 445 10.32 -6.10 15.52
C GLY A 445 11.65 -5.42 15.90
N LEU A 446 11.65 -4.35 16.70
CA LEU A 446 12.84 -3.76 17.32
C LEU A 446 13.13 -4.35 18.71
N ASP A 447 12.08 -4.81 19.41
CA ASP A 447 12.18 -5.40 20.76
C ASP A 447 12.31 -6.93 20.74
N ASP A 448 12.09 -7.57 19.58
CA ASP A 448 12.37 -8.98 19.34
C ASP A 448 13.87 -9.28 19.61
N GLY A 449 14.19 -10.00 20.70
CA GLY A 449 15.57 -10.35 21.07
C GLY A 449 16.31 -11.24 20.05
N ASP A 450 15.57 -11.83 19.10
CA ASP A 450 16.09 -12.58 17.96
C ASP A 450 16.36 -11.71 16.71
N THR A 451 16.45 -10.38 16.88
CA THR A 451 16.66 -9.36 15.82
C THR A 451 17.95 -9.58 15.01
N ARG A 452 17.86 -10.49 14.05
CA ARG A 452 18.85 -10.73 13.00
C ARG A 452 18.24 -10.43 11.65
N ILE A 453 19.07 -9.90 10.74
CA ILE A 453 18.67 -9.64 9.36
C ILE A 453 18.03 -10.88 8.70
N TYR A 454 16.82 -10.70 8.16
CA TYR A 454 16.08 -11.78 7.51
C TYR A 454 16.81 -12.21 6.23
N ARG A 455 17.37 -13.42 6.25
CA ARG A 455 18.26 -13.91 5.17
C ARG A 455 17.81 -15.28 4.65
N PRO A 456 16.67 -15.35 3.93
CA PRO A 456 16.09 -16.60 3.45
C PRO A 456 17.05 -17.36 2.52
N ARG A 457 16.80 -18.67 2.37
CA ARG A 457 17.58 -19.55 1.51
C ARG A 457 16.77 -19.97 0.29
N GLN A 458 17.48 -20.37 -0.77
CA GLN A 458 16.90 -20.97 -1.96
C GLN A 458 17.40 -22.40 -2.15
N ILE A 459 16.64 -23.21 -2.90
CA ILE A 459 17.15 -24.41 -3.57
C ILE A 459 17.60 -23.95 -4.94
N TYR A 460 18.90 -24.06 -5.21
CA TYR A 460 19.45 -23.77 -6.53
C TYR A 460 19.18 -24.96 -7.46
N VAL A 461 18.35 -24.74 -8.47
CA VAL A 461 18.00 -25.70 -9.54
C VAL A 461 18.52 -25.24 -10.90
N GLY A 462 19.51 -24.33 -10.89
CA GLY A 462 20.23 -23.93 -12.07
C GLY A 462 21.30 -24.95 -12.45
N GLU A 463 22.15 -24.53 -13.38
CA GLU A 463 23.19 -25.37 -13.98
C GLU A 463 24.35 -25.62 -13.01
N SER A 464 25.01 -26.78 -13.14
CA SER A 464 26.24 -27.05 -12.40
C SER A 464 27.36 -26.06 -12.77
N GLU A 465 28.51 -26.19 -12.11
CA GLU A 465 29.75 -25.55 -12.55
C GLU A 465 29.98 -25.76 -14.06
N ARG A 466 30.35 -24.68 -14.74
CA ARG A 466 30.57 -24.58 -16.19
C ARG A 466 31.72 -23.61 -16.42
N GLU A 467 32.57 -23.93 -17.39
CA GLU A 467 33.68 -23.06 -17.77
C GLU A 467 33.18 -21.77 -18.43
N TYR A 468 33.90 -20.67 -18.17
CA TYR A 468 33.61 -19.39 -18.80
C TYR A 468 34.20 -19.35 -20.21
N VAL A 469 33.33 -19.37 -21.22
CA VAL A 469 33.72 -19.24 -22.63
C VAL A 469 33.89 -17.76 -23.00
N GLY A 470 35.01 -17.42 -23.66
CA GLY A 470 35.31 -16.07 -24.13
C GLY A 470 34.25 -15.57 -25.10
N MET A 471 34.03 -14.24 -25.20
CA MET A 471 32.91 -13.71 -26.00
C MET A 471 32.99 -14.10 -27.49
N GLU A 472 34.20 -14.25 -28.01
CA GLU A 472 34.49 -14.63 -29.41
C GLU A 472 34.33 -16.14 -29.67
N GLU A 473 34.34 -16.96 -28.62
CA GLU A 473 34.26 -18.43 -28.67
C GLU A 473 32.83 -18.96 -28.43
N ARG A 474 31.88 -18.07 -28.14
CA ARG A 474 30.48 -18.43 -27.87
C ARG A 474 29.76 -18.75 -29.18
N VAL A 475 29.34 -20.00 -29.32
CA VAL A 475 28.42 -20.42 -30.39
C VAL A 475 27.04 -19.79 -30.16
N GLU A 476 26.40 -19.34 -31.25
CA GLU A 476 25.06 -18.76 -31.20
C GLU A 476 24.04 -19.79 -30.67
N VAL A 477 23.33 -19.44 -29.60
CA VAL A 477 22.40 -20.35 -28.91
C VAL A 477 21.12 -20.48 -29.73
N GLY A 478 20.98 -21.58 -30.47
CA GLY A 478 19.81 -21.87 -31.28
C GLY A 478 18.50 -21.94 -30.47
N GLY A 479 17.73 -20.85 -30.47
CA GLY A 479 16.26 -20.80 -30.36
C GLY A 479 15.55 -21.36 -29.11
N GLY A 480 16.24 -21.99 -28.15
CA GLY A 480 15.61 -22.68 -27.01
C GLY A 480 15.66 -21.94 -25.67
N GLY A 481 16.57 -20.99 -25.50
CA GLY A 481 16.68 -20.20 -24.27
C GLY A 481 15.69 -19.03 -24.24
N ARG A 482 15.42 -18.48 -23.04
CA ARG A 482 14.85 -17.13 -22.90
C ARG A 482 15.89 -16.09 -23.29
N THR A 483 16.25 -16.04 -24.57
CA THR A 483 17.05 -14.96 -25.13
C THR A 483 16.23 -13.68 -25.02
N GLY A 484 16.71 -12.73 -24.22
CA GLY A 484 16.15 -11.38 -24.12
C GLY A 484 16.40 -10.55 -25.37
N VAL A 485 16.06 -11.10 -26.54
CA VAL A 485 15.93 -10.34 -27.78
C VAL A 485 14.78 -9.37 -27.53
N LEU A 486 15.11 -8.10 -27.34
CA LEU A 486 14.13 -7.03 -27.50
C LEU A 486 13.48 -7.23 -28.87
N PRO A 487 12.15 -7.32 -28.97
CA PRO A 487 11.49 -7.53 -30.26
C PRO A 487 11.98 -6.44 -31.22
N ASP A 488 12.43 -6.84 -32.41
CA ASP A 488 13.12 -5.96 -33.35
C ASP A 488 12.38 -4.62 -33.48
N SER A 489 12.99 -3.57 -32.94
CA SER A 489 12.43 -2.24 -33.03
C SER A 489 12.30 -1.90 -34.52
N PRO A 490 11.12 -1.49 -35.03
CA PRO A 490 10.96 -1.17 -36.43
C PRO A 490 12.02 -0.13 -36.82
N SER A 491 12.81 -0.47 -37.84
CA SER A 491 14.20 -0.03 -38.02
C SER A 491 14.46 1.44 -37.66
N ALA A 492 15.10 1.69 -36.52
CA ALA A 492 15.48 3.02 -36.04
C ALA A 492 16.63 3.68 -36.84
N SER A 493 16.83 3.27 -38.09
CA SER A 493 17.86 3.77 -39.01
C SER A 493 17.50 5.10 -39.67
N GLY A 494 16.20 5.38 -39.85
CA GLY A 494 15.70 6.68 -40.36
C GLY A 494 15.89 7.81 -39.35
N ASN A 495 15.13 7.78 -38.25
CA ASN A 495 15.04 8.88 -37.29
C ASN A 495 16.37 9.24 -36.60
N ARG A 496 17.34 8.30 -36.49
CA ARG A 496 18.62 8.59 -35.83
C ARG A 496 19.51 9.53 -36.65
N ARG A 497 19.46 9.47 -37.99
CA ARG A 497 20.17 10.44 -38.85
C ARG A 497 19.54 11.82 -38.78
N GLU A 498 18.21 11.90 -38.77
CA GLU A 498 17.47 13.16 -38.67
C GLU A 498 17.65 13.83 -37.31
N MET A 499 17.54 13.09 -36.20
CA MET A 499 17.81 13.63 -34.86
C MET A 499 19.27 14.07 -34.67
N LEU A 500 20.24 13.37 -35.26
CA LEU A 500 21.65 13.80 -35.25
C LEU A 500 21.89 15.03 -36.15
N ALA A 501 21.17 15.17 -37.26
CA ALA A 501 21.21 16.36 -38.10
C ALA A 501 20.58 17.57 -37.38
N ALA A 502 19.42 17.38 -36.74
CA ALA A 502 18.76 18.41 -35.94
C ALA A 502 19.63 18.88 -34.76
N ASN A 503 20.22 17.95 -34.00
CA ASN A 503 21.15 18.31 -32.92
C ASN A 503 22.42 19.01 -33.42
N ARG A 504 22.94 18.66 -34.60
CA ARG A 504 24.07 19.38 -35.23
C ARG A 504 23.66 20.77 -35.73
N ALA A 505 22.42 20.94 -36.22
CA ALA A 505 21.89 22.24 -36.61
C ALA A 505 21.70 23.17 -35.39
N LEU A 506 21.06 22.68 -34.32
CA LEU A 506 20.97 23.37 -33.02
C LEU A 506 22.35 23.74 -32.46
N SER A 507 23.30 22.81 -32.48
CA SER A 507 24.68 23.07 -32.02
C SER A 507 25.41 24.13 -32.84
N ARG A 508 25.13 24.25 -34.14
CA ARG A 508 25.65 25.33 -34.99
C ARG A 508 24.97 26.66 -34.67
N MET A 509 23.65 26.67 -34.50
CA MET A 509 22.85 27.86 -34.17
C MET A 509 23.28 28.47 -32.83
N VAL A 510 23.46 27.66 -31.78
CA VAL A 510 23.94 28.09 -30.46
C VAL A 510 25.37 28.66 -30.56
N ARG A 511 26.26 28.05 -31.37
CA ARG A 511 27.62 28.58 -31.60
C ARG A 511 27.61 29.91 -32.35
N SER A 512 26.73 30.11 -33.34
CA SER A 512 26.61 31.41 -34.02
C SER A 512 26.10 32.52 -33.11
N VAL A 513 25.16 32.24 -32.21
CA VAL A 513 24.68 33.23 -31.21
C VAL A 513 25.79 33.61 -30.24
N SER A 514 26.59 32.65 -29.77
CA SER A 514 27.74 32.89 -28.89
C SER A 514 28.83 33.77 -29.55
N VAL A 515 29.07 33.59 -30.85
CA VAL A 515 30.02 34.44 -31.61
C VAL A 515 29.45 35.85 -31.84
N TYR A 516 28.14 36.00 -32.03
CA TYR A 516 27.50 37.30 -32.19
C TYR A 516 27.56 38.13 -30.89
N GLN A 517 27.23 37.53 -29.75
CA GLN A 517 27.30 38.18 -28.44
C GLN A 517 28.73 38.56 -28.01
N ARG A 518 29.75 37.79 -28.41
CA ARG A 518 31.17 38.18 -28.18
C ARG A 518 31.66 39.30 -29.11
N ARG A 519 31.00 39.54 -30.25
CA ARG A 519 31.36 40.64 -31.16
C ARG A 519 30.72 41.97 -30.77
N SER A 520 29.51 41.99 -30.21
CA SER A 520 28.92 43.25 -29.71
C SER A 520 29.69 43.79 -28.50
N THR A 521 30.04 42.93 -27.53
CA THR A 521 30.77 43.35 -26.31
C THR A 521 32.23 43.78 -26.54
N LEU A 522 32.81 43.46 -27.70
CA LEU A 522 34.15 43.94 -28.11
C LEU A 522 34.09 45.19 -29.00
N ALA A 523 32.92 45.55 -29.53
CA ALA A 523 32.73 46.77 -30.32
C ALA A 523 32.50 48.00 -29.41
N GLU A 524 31.81 47.82 -28.28
CA GLU A 524 31.48 48.90 -27.33
C GLU A 524 32.65 49.34 -26.42
N GLN A 525 33.86 48.79 -26.59
CA GLN A 525 35.04 49.11 -25.78
C GLN A 525 36.18 49.84 -26.54
N ASN A 526 35.97 50.23 -27.80
CA ASN A 526 37.03 50.79 -28.67
C ASN A 526 36.66 52.09 -29.42
N GLU A 527 35.62 52.82 -28.99
CA GLU A 527 35.28 54.15 -29.55
C GLU A 527 35.66 55.32 -28.61
N GLU A 528 36.95 55.40 -28.25
CA GLU A 528 37.61 56.65 -27.88
C GLU A 528 38.79 56.92 -28.84
N ASP A 529 38.49 57.49 -30.02
CA ASP A 529 39.39 58.39 -30.77
C ASP A 529 38.68 58.99 -32.02
N GLN A 530 38.76 60.32 -32.20
CA GLN A 530 38.17 61.09 -33.32
C GLN A 530 39.23 61.39 -34.42
N PRO A 531 38.99 62.28 -35.43
CA PRO A 531 37.80 62.64 -36.24
C PRO A 531 38.08 62.50 -37.77
N PHE A 532 37.12 62.80 -38.68
CA PHE A 532 37.26 63.84 -39.75
C PHE A 532 36.03 64.02 -40.67
N CYS A 533 36.09 65.06 -41.52
CA CYS A 533 35.00 65.71 -42.26
C CYS A 533 34.70 65.18 -43.68
N CYS A 534 33.52 65.61 -44.19
CA CYS A 534 33.26 66.04 -45.59
C CYS A 534 32.94 64.91 -46.60
N GLN A 535 32.07 65.07 -47.62
CA GLN A 535 31.54 66.29 -48.27
C GLN A 535 30.28 65.98 -49.14
N ARG A 536 29.32 66.94 -49.23
CA ARG A 536 28.38 67.26 -50.36
C ARG A 536 27.45 66.15 -50.93
N HIS A 537 26.20 66.37 -51.33
CA HIS A 537 25.48 67.58 -51.81
C HIS A 537 23.93 67.33 -51.70
N SER A 538 22.95 68.17 -52.11
CA SER A 538 22.87 69.49 -52.78
C SER A 538 21.45 70.11 -52.72
N ARG A 539 21.38 71.47 -52.73
CA ARG A 539 20.30 72.36 -53.27
C ARG A 539 18.89 72.40 -52.62
N GLY A 540 18.49 73.58 -52.13
CA GLY A 540 17.08 73.98 -51.94
C GLY A 540 16.86 75.31 -51.18
N ARG A 541 16.60 76.41 -51.91
CA ARG A 541 16.26 77.79 -51.47
C ARG A 541 15.32 77.88 -50.23
N ALA A 542 15.60 78.68 -49.18
CA ALA A 542 15.36 80.14 -49.02
C ALA A 542 13.84 80.55 -48.98
N ALA A 543 13.33 81.43 -48.09
CA ALA A 543 13.90 82.16 -46.94
C ALA A 543 12.82 82.83 -46.05
N LYS A 544 13.25 83.26 -44.84
CA LYS A 544 12.78 84.42 -44.03
C LYS A 544 11.43 84.43 -43.27
N ALA A 545 11.57 84.98 -42.05
CA ALA A 545 10.67 85.85 -41.28
C ALA A 545 9.68 85.23 -40.27
N ALA A 546 9.76 85.76 -39.05
CA ALA A 546 8.79 85.69 -37.95
C ALA A 546 8.27 87.13 -37.69
N PRO A 547 7.62 87.41 -36.55
CA PRO A 547 6.30 86.99 -36.01
C PRO A 547 5.33 88.22 -36.14
N PRO A 548 4.33 88.55 -35.28
CA PRO A 548 3.77 87.84 -34.11
C PRO A 548 2.21 87.83 -33.95
N ALA A 549 1.79 87.10 -32.92
CA ALA A 549 0.63 87.33 -32.04
C ALA A 549 -0.80 87.47 -32.65
N THR A 550 -1.63 86.49 -32.35
CA THR A 550 -2.72 86.68 -31.36
C THR A 550 -2.96 85.39 -30.58
#